data_AF-A0A241WV09-F1
#
_entry.id   AF-A0A241WV09-F1
#
_cell.length_a   1.000
_cell.length_b   1.000
_cell.length_c   1.000
_cell.angle_alpha   90.00
_cell.angle_beta   90.00
_cell.angle_gamma   90.00
#
_symmetry.space_group_name_H-M   'P 1'
#
loop_
_entity.id
_entity.type
_entity.pdbx_description
1 polymer ?
#
loop_
_entity_poly.entity_id
_entity_poly.type
_entity_poly.pdbx_seq_one_letter_code
_entity_poly.pdbx_strand_id
1 'polypeptide(L)'
;MFAFKSRAIVMVSVLCSTFALQACGHSSEEPEQKVEIKSAPKLTNDATTYAQHAWNFINQVDGLVYAQKLDLLEDQVRKPARKLSTDWRINVKMTDSVTEGKYALCRKALTSLEIWARESIDQTNSVAQKQADYERDKAQCRGAIEHPELGNTDPKKKGV
;
A
#
# COMPACT_ATOMS: atom_id res chain seq x y z
N MET A 1 -43.10 9.64 57.90
CA MET A 1 -42.57 8.31 57.54
C MET A 1 -41.47 8.50 56.49
N PHE A 2 -40.28 8.08 56.88
CA PHE A 2 -39.00 7.90 56.19
C PHE A 2 -38.74 8.52 54.80
N ALA A 3 -38.13 9.71 54.83
CA ALA A 3 -37.19 10.15 53.82
C ALA A 3 -35.89 9.33 53.94
N PHE A 4 -35.66 8.39 53.03
CA PHE A 4 -34.44 7.61 52.99
C PHE A 4 -33.27 8.47 52.51
N LYS A 5 -32.32 8.71 53.41
CA LYS A 5 -31.10 9.50 53.22
C LYS A 5 -30.26 8.92 52.07
N SER A 6 -30.27 9.65 50.95
CA SER A 6 -29.50 9.44 49.71
C SER A 6 -27.98 9.64 49.88
N ARG A 7 -27.37 8.94 50.85
CA ARG A 7 -25.90 8.90 51.05
C ARG A 7 -25.36 7.48 51.14
N ALA A 8 -26.16 6.51 51.62
CA ALA A 8 -25.74 5.12 51.71
C ALA A 8 -25.66 4.44 50.34
N ILE A 9 -26.59 4.74 49.42
CA ILE A 9 -26.64 4.13 48.09
C ILE A 9 -25.46 4.60 47.21
N VAL A 10 -25.07 5.88 47.33
CA VAL A 10 -23.93 6.45 46.58
C VAL A 10 -22.59 5.90 47.08
N MET A 11 -22.45 5.63 48.37
CA MET A 11 -21.24 5.00 48.92
C MET A 11 -21.05 3.56 48.44
N VAL A 12 -22.13 2.79 48.28
CA VAL A 12 -22.06 1.40 47.81
C VAL A 12 -21.67 1.31 46.33
N SER A 13 -22.12 2.24 45.48
CA SER A 13 -21.72 2.26 44.06
C SER A 13 -20.25 2.64 43.85
N VAL A 14 -19.69 3.52 44.70
CA VAL A 14 -18.26 3.88 44.64
C VAL A 14 -17.38 2.71 45.10
N LEU A 15 -17.79 1.95 46.14
CA LEU A 15 -17.03 0.79 46.62
C LEU A 15 -17.09 -0.43 45.67
N CYS A 16 -18.16 -0.63 44.92
CA CYS A 16 -18.18 -1.67 43.86
C CYS A 16 -17.29 -1.31 42.66
N SER A 17 -16.99 -0.04 42.44
CA SER A 17 -16.17 0.42 41.31
C SER A 17 -14.69 0.06 41.50
N THR A 18 -14.21 -0.12 42.73
CA THR A 18 -12.80 -0.43 43.00
C THR A 18 -12.46 -1.91 42.78
N PHE A 19 -13.44 -2.81 42.83
CA PHE A 19 -13.23 -4.23 42.53
C PHE A 19 -13.29 -4.54 41.02
N ALA A 20 -14.03 -3.74 40.23
CA ALA A 20 -14.07 -3.90 38.78
C ALA A 20 -12.79 -3.41 38.06
N LEU A 21 -12.00 -2.53 38.69
CA LEU A 21 -10.75 -2.03 38.09
C LEU A 21 -9.54 -2.97 38.23
N GLN A 22 -9.65 -4.08 38.98
CA GLN A 22 -8.55 -5.05 39.09
C GLN A 22 -8.45 -6.02 37.90
N ALA A 23 -9.26 -5.86 36.84
CA ALA A 23 -9.19 -6.66 35.61
C ALA A 23 -8.40 -6.02 34.46
N CYS A 24 -7.77 -4.84 34.66
CA CYS A 24 -6.85 -4.24 33.68
C CYS A 24 -5.37 -4.36 34.09
N GLY A 25 -5.06 -5.17 35.11
CA GLY A 25 -3.71 -5.65 35.35
C GLY A 25 -3.54 -6.96 34.60
N HIS A 26 -3.24 -6.90 33.31
CA HIS A 26 -2.76 -8.09 32.60
C HIS A 26 -1.46 -8.49 33.31
N SER A 27 -1.55 -9.52 34.16
CA SER A 27 -0.42 -10.21 34.75
C SER A 27 0.50 -10.60 33.60
N SER A 28 1.67 -9.96 33.57
CA SER A 28 2.78 -10.28 32.68
C SER A 28 3.40 -11.62 33.09
N GLU A 29 2.60 -12.68 32.94
CA GLU A 29 3.00 -14.10 33.02
C GLU A 29 2.50 -14.86 31.79
N GLU A 30 2.21 -14.18 30.68
CA GLU A 30 2.31 -14.83 29.38
C GLU A 30 3.80 -15.04 29.10
N PRO A 31 4.25 -16.26 28.74
CA PRO A 31 5.62 -16.45 28.32
C PRO A 31 5.84 -15.51 27.14
N GLU A 32 6.75 -14.55 27.29
CA GLU A 32 7.11 -13.61 26.23
C GLU A 32 7.31 -14.43 24.96
N GLN A 33 6.33 -14.37 24.06
CA GLN A 33 6.40 -15.05 22.80
C GLN A 33 7.52 -14.33 22.09
N LYS A 34 8.74 -14.87 22.21
CA LYS A 34 9.98 -14.27 21.74
C LYS A 34 9.77 -14.02 20.27
N VAL A 35 9.35 -12.80 19.95
CA VAL A 35 9.14 -12.35 18.58
C VAL A 35 10.52 -12.39 18.00
N GLU A 36 10.80 -13.44 17.24
CA GLU A 36 12.08 -13.61 16.58
C GLU A 36 12.22 -12.42 15.65
N ILE A 37 13.04 -11.44 16.06
CA ILE A 37 13.26 -10.22 15.30
C ILE A 37 14.02 -10.64 14.06
N LYS A 38 13.25 -10.98 13.00
CA LYS A 38 13.81 -11.23 11.68
C LYS A 38 14.57 -9.97 11.29
N SER A 39 15.82 -10.17 10.87
CA SER A 39 16.64 -9.08 10.34
C SER A 39 15.84 -8.34 9.27
N ALA A 40 15.87 -7.02 9.30
CA ALA A 40 15.24 -6.21 8.28
C ALA A 40 15.64 -6.73 6.88
N PRO A 41 14.69 -6.91 5.94
CA PRO A 41 15.02 -7.32 4.58
C PRO A 41 16.12 -6.42 4.02
N LYS A 42 17.18 -7.04 3.49
CA LYS A 42 18.21 -6.27 2.79
C LYS A 42 17.58 -5.70 1.52
N LEU A 43 17.36 -4.39 1.49
CA LEU A 43 16.84 -3.69 0.33
C LEU A 43 17.79 -3.90 -0.85
N THR A 44 17.24 -4.29 -2.00
CA THR A 44 17.98 -4.32 -3.27
C THR A 44 17.90 -2.96 -3.95
N ASN A 45 18.95 -2.59 -4.69
CA ASN A 45 18.88 -1.46 -5.62
C ASN A 45 18.34 -1.88 -6.99
N ASP A 46 18.24 -3.19 -7.27
CA ASP A 46 17.74 -3.70 -8.53
C ASP A 46 16.20 -3.80 -8.51
N ALA A 47 15.57 -2.94 -9.31
CA ALA A 47 14.12 -2.90 -9.48
C ALA A 47 13.61 -3.80 -10.62
N THR A 48 14.50 -4.45 -11.39
CA THR A 48 14.14 -5.17 -12.63
C THR A 48 13.08 -6.23 -12.41
N THR A 49 13.24 -7.05 -11.36
CA THR A 49 12.28 -8.11 -11.01
C THR A 49 10.89 -7.55 -10.73
N TYR A 50 10.80 -6.48 -9.92
CA TYR A 50 9.53 -5.85 -9.59
C TYR A 50 8.91 -5.11 -10.78
N ALA A 51 9.74 -4.54 -11.66
CA ALA A 51 9.29 -3.93 -12.91
C ALA A 51 8.67 -4.97 -13.84
N GLN A 52 9.29 -6.14 -13.98
CA GLN A 52 8.74 -7.24 -14.78
C GLN A 52 7.42 -7.77 -14.19
N HIS A 53 7.36 -7.93 -12.87
CA HIS A 53 6.12 -8.32 -12.19
C HIS A 53 5.00 -7.29 -12.42
N ALA A 54 5.32 -6.00 -12.32
CA ALA A 54 4.39 -4.91 -12.59
C ALA A 54 3.89 -4.96 -14.04
N TRP A 55 4.81 -5.08 -15.00
CA TRP A 55 4.49 -5.15 -16.41
C TRP A 55 3.57 -6.34 -16.75
N ASN A 56 3.92 -7.53 -16.24
CA ASN A 56 3.12 -8.74 -16.45
C ASN A 56 1.73 -8.60 -15.82
N PHE A 57 1.66 -8.13 -14.58
CA PHE A 57 0.40 -7.90 -13.88
C PHE A 57 -0.49 -6.93 -14.63
N ILE A 58 0.04 -5.76 -15.02
CA ILE A 58 -0.73 -4.74 -15.73
C ILE A 58 -1.35 -5.30 -17.01
N ASN A 59 -0.58 -6.04 -17.83
CA ASN A 59 -1.09 -6.62 -19.08
C ASN A 59 -2.07 -7.79 -18.86
N GLN A 60 -2.11 -8.37 -17.67
CA GLN A 60 -3.07 -9.41 -17.33
C GLN A 60 -4.44 -8.82 -16.93
N VAL A 61 -4.45 -7.69 -16.22
CA VAL A 61 -5.66 -7.22 -15.51
C VAL A 61 -6.27 -5.94 -16.05
N ASP A 62 -5.54 -5.15 -16.85
CA ASP A 62 -6.05 -3.86 -17.34
C ASP A 62 -7.29 -3.98 -18.23
N GLY A 63 -7.40 -5.08 -18.98
CA GLY A 63 -8.59 -5.43 -19.74
C GLY A 63 -9.87 -5.47 -18.91
N LEU A 64 -9.78 -5.77 -17.60
CA LEU A 64 -10.94 -5.74 -16.70
C LEU A 64 -11.44 -4.32 -16.46
N VAL A 65 -10.53 -3.35 -16.37
CA VAL A 65 -10.85 -1.93 -16.19
C VAL A 65 -11.44 -1.35 -17.48
N TYR A 66 -10.84 -1.66 -18.63
CA TYR A 66 -11.39 -1.30 -19.95
C TYR A 66 -12.80 -1.88 -20.16
N ALA A 67 -13.01 -3.14 -19.78
CA ALA A 67 -14.31 -3.81 -19.91
C ALA A 67 -15.32 -3.43 -18.81
N GLN A 68 -14.96 -2.48 -17.92
CA GLN A 68 -15.79 -2.02 -16.82
C GLN A 68 -16.37 -3.15 -15.95
N LYS A 69 -15.55 -4.17 -15.65
CA LYS A 69 -15.92 -5.28 -14.75
C LYS A 69 -15.83 -4.84 -13.28
N LEU A 70 -16.66 -3.87 -12.90
CA LEU A 70 -16.60 -3.14 -11.62
C LEU A 70 -16.57 -4.07 -10.40
N ASP A 71 -17.31 -5.17 -10.46
CA ASP A 71 -17.39 -6.22 -9.44
C ASP A 71 -16.06 -6.95 -9.20
N LEU A 72 -15.17 -6.98 -10.21
CA LEU A 72 -13.88 -7.64 -10.14
C LEU A 72 -12.73 -6.68 -9.79
N LEU A 73 -12.94 -5.36 -9.92
CA LEU A 73 -11.86 -4.38 -9.86
C LEU A 73 -11.20 -4.29 -8.48
N GLU A 74 -11.96 -4.41 -7.39
CA GLU A 74 -11.37 -4.32 -6.05
C GLU A 74 -10.41 -5.50 -5.77
N ASP A 75 -10.85 -6.72 -6.06
CA ASP A 75 -10.14 -7.94 -5.70
C ASP A 75 -9.08 -8.36 -6.73
N GLN A 76 -9.31 -8.12 -8.03
CA GLN A 76 -8.39 -8.54 -9.08
C GLN A 76 -7.43 -7.44 -9.54
N VAL A 77 -7.79 -6.16 -9.35
CA VAL A 77 -6.97 -5.03 -9.79
C VAL A 77 -6.39 -4.26 -8.61
N ARG A 78 -7.24 -3.65 -7.77
CA ARG A 78 -6.80 -2.67 -6.78
C ARG A 78 -6.00 -3.28 -5.63
N LYS A 79 -6.50 -4.35 -5.01
CA LYS A 79 -5.79 -5.03 -3.90
C LYS A 79 -4.44 -5.60 -4.37
N PRO A 80 -4.35 -6.35 -5.50
CA PRO A 80 -3.08 -6.86 -5.98
C PRO A 80 -2.10 -5.75 -6.41
N ALA A 81 -2.57 -4.68 -7.06
CA ALA A 81 -1.74 -3.53 -7.42
C ALA A 81 -1.13 -2.84 -6.19
N ARG A 82 -1.93 -2.64 -5.12
CA ARG A 82 -1.47 -2.09 -3.83
C ARG A 82 -0.46 -3.01 -3.14
N LYS A 83 -0.72 -4.32 -3.15
CA LYS A 83 0.20 -5.32 -2.61
C LYS A 83 1.54 -5.27 -3.34
N LEU A 84 1.53 -5.31 -4.68
CA LEU A 84 2.74 -5.28 -5.48
C LEU A 84 3.52 -3.96 -5.31
N SER A 85 2.82 -2.83 -5.21
CA SER A 85 3.44 -1.53 -4.93
C SER A 85 4.07 -1.46 -3.53
N THR A 86 3.43 -2.08 -2.54
CA THR A 86 3.95 -2.20 -1.17
C THR A 86 5.16 -3.11 -1.14
N ASP A 87 5.07 -4.30 -1.74
CA ASP A 87 6.15 -5.27 -1.85
C ASP A 87 7.37 -4.63 -2.54
N TRP A 88 7.15 -3.86 -3.61
CA TRP A 88 8.20 -3.09 -4.27
C TRP A 88 8.90 -2.15 -3.29
N ARG A 89 8.16 -1.29 -2.57
CA ARG A 89 8.74 -0.30 -1.63
C ARG A 89 9.47 -0.94 -0.45
N ILE A 90 9.05 -2.15 -0.05
CA ILE A 90 9.68 -2.89 1.06
C ILE A 90 10.98 -3.56 0.61
N ASN A 91 11.12 -3.92 -0.66
CA ASN A 91 12.25 -4.73 -1.12
C ASN A 91 13.22 -3.95 -2.01
N VAL A 92 12.77 -2.89 -2.66
CA VAL A 92 13.60 -2.02 -3.51
C VAL A 92 13.89 -0.73 -2.75
N LYS A 93 15.18 -0.37 -2.70
CA LYS A 93 15.64 0.82 -2.03
C LYS A 93 15.13 2.06 -2.78
N MET A 94 14.22 2.80 -2.13
CA MET A 94 13.82 4.15 -2.51
C MET A 94 14.92 5.16 -2.16
N THR A 95 16.14 4.96 -2.67
CA THR A 95 17.03 6.10 -2.86
C THR A 95 16.65 6.72 -4.19
N ASP A 96 16.70 8.05 -4.27
CA ASP A 96 16.76 8.95 -5.43
C ASP A 96 16.32 8.40 -6.80
N SER A 97 15.66 9.21 -7.64
CA SER A 97 15.21 8.81 -9.00
C SER A 97 16.30 8.17 -9.89
N VAL A 98 17.56 8.26 -9.49
CA VAL A 98 18.75 7.64 -10.08
C VAL A 98 18.90 6.15 -9.72
N THR A 99 18.45 5.67 -8.55
CA THR A 99 18.65 4.26 -8.11
C THR A 99 17.51 3.30 -8.41
N GLU A 100 16.23 3.71 -8.42
CA GLU A 100 15.18 2.89 -9.08
C GLU A 100 15.32 2.93 -10.62
N GLY A 101 16.01 3.96 -11.12
CA GLY A 101 16.17 4.24 -12.54
C GLY A 101 14.83 4.38 -13.26
N LYS A 102 14.82 4.07 -14.55
CA LYS A 102 13.61 4.03 -15.39
C LYS A 102 12.51 3.09 -14.91
N TYR A 103 12.84 2.07 -14.10
CA TYR A 103 11.86 1.07 -13.67
C TYR A 103 10.83 1.64 -12.70
N ALA A 104 11.11 2.79 -12.08
CA ALA A 104 10.11 3.57 -11.35
C ALA A 104 8.87 3.91 -12.21
N LEU A 105 9.01 4.00 -13.53
CA LEU A 105 7.89 4.22 -14.47
C LEU A 105 6.88 3.07 -14.42
N CYS A 106 7.32 1.84 -14.16
CA CYS A 106 6.41 0.69 -14.00
C CYS A 106 5.65 0.72 -12.68
N ARG A 107 6.27 1.21 -11.60
CA ARG A 107 5.57 1.47 -10.34
C ARG A 107 4.55 2.61 -10.48
N LYS A 108 4.88 3.63 -11.27
CA LYS A 108 3.93 4.71 -11.62
C LYS A 108 2.73 4.16 -12.39
N ALA A 109 2.96 3.31 -13.40
CA ALA A 109 1.89 2.65 -14.15
C ALA A 109 0.97 1.77 -13.28
N LEU A 110 1.51 1.06 -12.28
CA LEU A 110 0.71 0.33 -11.31
C LEU A 110 -0.21 1.26 -10.50
N THR A 111 0.34 2.40 -10.08
CA THR A 111 -0.40 3.37 -9.27
C THR A 111 -1.52 4.03 -10.09
N SER A 112 -1.25 4.43 -11.33
CA SER A 112 -2.27 5.01 -12.19
C SER A 112 -3.36 4.00 -12.59
N LEU A 113 -3.01 2.71 -12.76
CA LEU A 113 -4.00 1.64 -12.94
C LEU A 113 -4.93 1.51 -11.73
N GLU A 114 -4.37 1.51 -10.52
CA GLU A 114 -5.16 1.42 -9.27
C GLU A 114 -6.11 2.61 -9.11
N ILE A 115 -5.61 3.82 -9.40
CA ILE A 115 -6.42 5.05 -9.35
C ILE A 115 -7.54 5.00 -10.39
N TRP A 116 -7.22 4.63 -11.63
CA TRP A 116 -8.24 4.53 -12.67
C TRP A 116 -9.31 3.47 -12.32
N ALA A 117 -8.91 2.32 -11.79
CA ALA A 117 -9.84 1.30 -11.32
C ALA A 117 -10.73 1.82 -10.18
N ARG A 118 -10.17 2.55 -9.20
CA ARG A 118 -10.94 3.16 -8.11
C ARG A 118 -11.98 4.14 -8.65
N GLU A 119 -11.54 5.07 -9.49
CA GLU A 119 -12.40 6.12 -10.03
C GLU A 119 -13.49 5.53 -10.94
N SER A 120 -13.21 4.40 -11.59
CA SER A 120 -14.20 3.63 -12.35
C SER A 120 -15.27 2.98 -11.47
N ILE A 121 -14.89 2.46 -10.30
CA ILE A 121 -15.84 1.96 -9.28
C ILE A 121 -16.69 3.11 -8.75
N ASP A 122 -16.05 4.22 -8.39
CA ASP A 122 -16.70 5.40 -7.81
C ASP A 122 -17.50 6.22 -8.86
N GLN A 123 -17.38 5.86 -10.14
CA GLN A 123 -18.03 6.50 -11.29
C GLN A 123 -17.84 8.02 -11.32
N THR A 124 -16.63 8.48 -11.03
CA THR A 124 -16.36 9.92 -10.97
C THR A 124 -16.29 10.55 -12.37
N ASN A 125 -16.43 11.87 -12.44
CA ASN A 125 -16.24 12.60 -13.70
C ASN A 125 -14.78 12.59 -14.20
N SER A 126 -13.83 12.06 -13.40
CA SER A 126 -12.40 12.06 -13.73
C SER A 126 -11.93 10.79 -14.44
N VAL A 127 -12.80 9.78 -14.60
CA VAL A 127 -12.46 8.46 -15.16
C VAL A 127 -11.70 8.55 -16.49
N ALA A 128 -12.18 9.38 -17.44
CA ALA A 128 -11.54 9.54 -18.74
C ALA A 128 -10.12 10.11 -18.63
N GLN A 129 -9.91 11.08 -17.73
CA GLN A 129 -8.58 11.64 -17.48
C GLN A 129 -7.65 10.59 -16.85
N LYS A 130 -8.17 9.76 -15.94
CA LYS A 130 -7.39 8.71 -15.27
C LYS A 130 -7.04 7.55 -16.20
N GLN A 131 -7.92 7.21 -17.14
CA GLN A 131 -7.59 6.31 -18.23
C GLN A 131 -6.42 6.85 -19.06
N ALA A 132 -6.48 8.11 -19.51
CA ALA A 132 -5.40 8.71 -20.29
C ALA A 132 -4.08 8.79 -19.51
N ASP A 133 -4.14 9.11 -18.21
CA ASP A 133 -2.98 9.09 -17.32
C ASP A 133 -2.34 7.71 -17.24
N TYR A 134 -3.17 6.67 -17.09
CA TYR A 134 -2.74 5.28 -17.04
C TYR A 134 -2.12 4.83 -18.38
N GLU A 135 -2.77 5.10 -19.50
CA GLU A 135 -2.28 4.72 -20.84
C GLU A 135 -0.90 5.31 -21.13
N ARG A 136 -0.71 6.60 -20.82
CA ARG A 136 0.59 7.27 -20.90
C ARG A 136 1.63 6.59 -20.02
N ASP A 137 1.30 6.34 -18.75
CA ASP A 137 2.25 5.75 -17.80
C ASP A 137 2.58 4.28 -18.16
N LYS A 138 1.61 3.53 -18.69
CA LYS A 138 1.81 2.17 -19.24
C LYS A 138 2.80 2.20 -20.41
N ALA A 139 2.65 3.15 -21.33
CA ALA A 139 3.56 3.31 -22.45
C ALA A 139 4.99 3.66 -21.99
N GLN A 140 5.12 4.50 -20.96
CA GLN A 140 6.42 4.81 -20.35
C GLN A 140 7.07 3.59 -19.69
N CYS A 141 6.28 2.77 -18.97
CA CYS A 141 6.78 1.50 -18.44
C CYS A 141 7.21 0.54 -19.54
N ARG A 142 6.41 0.43 -20.62
CA ARG A 142 6.76 -0.40 -21.78
C ARG A 142 8.13 -0.04 -22.34
N GLY A 143 8.38 1.24 -22.59
CA GLY A 143 9.67 1.72 -23.07
C GLY A 143 10.82 1.41 -22.08
N ALA A 144 10.55 1.46 -20.78
CA ALA A 144 11.54 1.07 -19.77
C ALA A 144 11.88 -0.43 -19.79
N ILE A 145 10.89 -1.30 -20.08
CA ILE A 145 11.08 -2.75 -20.20
C ILE A 145 11.75 -3.13 -21.53
N GLU A 146 11.33 -2.51 -22.65
CA GLU A 146 11.84 -2.83 -24.00
C GLU A 146 13.26 -2.32 -24.24
N HIS A 147 13.64 -1.22 -23.59
CA HIS A 147 14.95 -0.60 -23.75
C HIS A 147 15.66 -0.43 -22.40
N PRO A 148 16.08 -1.52 -21.74
CA PRO A 148 16.80 -1.50 -20.46
C PRO A 148 18.17 -0.81 -20.53
N GLU A 149 18.66 -0.47 -21.73
CA GLU A 149 19.89 0.29 -21.98
C GLU A 149 19.69 1.82 -22.03
N LEU A 150 18.54 2.33 -22.49
CA LEU A 150 18.33 3.76 -22.79
C LEU A 150 17.98 4.65 -21.57
N GLY A 151 18.14 4.14 -20.34
CA GLY A 151 17.37 4.67 -19.19
C GLY A 151 18.10 4.68 -17.87
N ASN A 152 19.39 5.02 -17.92
CA ASN A 152 20.03 5.77 -16.87
C ASN A 152 20.59 7.02 -17.56
N THR A 153 20.10 8.22 -17.25
CA THR A 153 20.97 9.39 -17.39
C THR A 153 22.21 9.06 -16.56
N ASP A 154 23.34 8.89 -17.24
CA ASP A 154 24.65 8.78 -16.60
C ASP A 154 24.74 9.89 -15.53
N PRO A 155 25.04 9.57 -14.25
CA PRO A 155 25.09 10.57 -13.20
C PRO A 155 26.04 11.74 -13.50
N LYS A 156 26.88 11.67 -14.53
CA LYS A 156 27.78 12.75 -14.91
C LYS A 156 27.98 12.83 -16.43
N LYS A 157 27.06 13.48 -17.14
CA LYS A 157 27.57 14.48 -18.11
C LYS A 157 28.13 15.62 -17.27
N LYS A 158 29.41 15.51 -16.88
CA LYS A 158 30.20 16.66 -16.42
C LYS A 158 29.90 17.77 -17.44
N GLY A 159 29.38 18.90 -16.95
CA GLY A 159 29.19 20.08 -17.78
C GLY A 159 30.46 20.32 -18.58
N VAL A 160 30.29 20.54 -19.88
CA VAL A 160 31.33 21.10 -20.74
C VAL A 160 31.58 22.54 -20.28
#